data_AF-A0A924LIR6-F1
#
_entry.id   AF-A0A924LIR6-F1
#
_cell.length_a   1.000
_cell.length_b   1.000
_cell.length_c   1.000
_cell.angle_alpha   90.00
_cell.angle_beta   90.00
_cell.angle_gamma   90.00
#
_symmetry.space_group_name_H-M   'P 1'
#
loop_
_entity.id
_entity.type
_entity.pdbx_description
1 polymer ?
#
loop_
_entity_poly.entity_id
_entity_poly.type
_entity_poly.pdbx_seq_one_letter_code
_entity_poly.pdbx_strand_id
1 'polypeptide(L)'
;MEYPYDTGAYTRKITTQSPDAQRWFDRGLNWCYAYHHEEAVRCFEAALAADPACAMAQWGIAYAIGPNYNYPWVLQDPRSKAASLARAYDATLAAIALAGAVTSPERALIGALPSRYPQRTPIDDQRPWDIAFADAMRIAQRGHTRDLDIRAVFVEAILNITPWKMWNLRTGEPAAGAGTIEARDTLDAGLRMVPGAMNHPGLLHLHVHLMEMSPHPEAAFRTGDRLREISGDMGHLIHMPTHIDIQCGQYRDAMFWNQQAIIADRKFYDRAGPLNFYSGYRIHNYHFAAYGAMFLGQFAPAIAAIDEMIRTTPEDLLRIPSPPMADFFEGFIALRQHVLVRFGKWNDIIDQPLPEDQDLYCTTTAMMHYARGVAYAAMGNVAAAEGEQTLFRASVPRVPKTRYLHNVCCLDLLAIAENMLEGEIAYRRGDYDAAFARLRAAIALEDALPYDEPWGWMQPIRHALGALLLEQGRAAEA
;
A
#
# COMPACT_ATOMS: atom_id res chain seq x y z
N MET A 1 15.59 -10.04 -27.21
CA MET A 1 14.18 -10.28 -26.84
C MET A 1 13.60 -8.93 -26.48
N GLU A 2 12.50 -8.52 -27.10
CA GLU A 2 11.84 -7.24 -26.83
C GLU A 2 11.36 -7.21 -25.37
N TYR A 3 11.52 -6.08 -24.68
CA TYR A 3 11.08 -5.93 -23.30
C TYR A 3 9.55 -5.79 -23.30
N PRO A 4 8.79 -6.62 -22.57
CA PRO A 4 7.35 -6.77 -22.81
C PRO A 4 6.49 -5.68 -22.15
N TYR A 5 7.09 -4.72 -21.44
CA TYR A 5 6.37 -3.68 -20.70
C TYR A 5 6.66 -2.30 -21.27
N ASP A 6 5.61 -1.49 -21.36
CA ASP A 6 5.73 -0.05 -21.53
C ASP A 6 6.01 0.60 -20.17
N THR A 7 7.22 1.15 -19.97
CA THR A 7 7.60 1.84 -18.73
C THR A 7 7.42 3.35 -18.82
N GLY A 8 6.67 3.84 -19.81
CA GLY A 8 6.53 5.26 -20.08
C GLY A 8 7.78 5.89 -20.73
N ALA A 9 7.68 7.18 -21.04
CA ALA A 9 8.67 7.91 -21.84
C ALA A 9 9.70 8.70 -21.02
N TYR A 10 9.66 8.62 -19.68
CA TYR A 10 10.62 9.34 -18.84
C TYR A 10 12.03 8.76 -18.99
N THR A 11 13.01 9.64 -19.12
CA THR A 11 14.42 9.27 -19.30
C THR A 11 15.31 10.17 -18.46
N ARG A 12 16.38 9.61 -17.89
CA ARG A 12 17.46 10.36 -17.27
C ARG A 12 18.75 10.03 -18.01
N LYS A 13 19.33 11.03 -18.69
CA LYS A 13 20.63 10.86 -19.34
C LYS A 13 21.69 10.52 -18.29
N ILE A 14 22.38 9.40 -18.49
CA ILE A 14 23.47 8.94 -17.63
C ILE A 14 24.82 8.91 -18.35
N THR A 15 25.90 8.82 -17.58
CA THR A 15 27.26 8.62 -18.08
C THR A 15 27.42 7.18 -18.55
N THR A 16 27.12 6.96 -19.82
CA THR A 16 27.40 5.72 -20.57
C THR A 16 27.58 6.06 -22.04
N GLN A 17 28.33 5.23 -22.76
CA GLN A 17 28.42 5.27 -24.23
C GLN A 17 27.50 4.24 -24.90
N SER A 18 26.89 3.35 -24.12
CA SER A 18 26.03 2.28 -24.62
C SER A 18 24.57 2.76 -24.68
N PRO A 19 23.98 2.90 -25.89
CA PRO A 19 22.55 3.25 -26.02
C PRO A 19 21.63 2.21 -25.38
N ASP A 20 22.07 0.94 -25.34
CA ASP A 20 21.32 -0.13 -24.69
C ASP A 20 21.38 0.00 -23.16
N ALA A 21 22.54 0.35 -22.59
CA ALA A 21 22.63 0.60 -21.15
C ALA A 21 21.76 1.80 -20.73
N GLN A 22 21.76 2.88 -21.51
CA GLN A 22 20.86 4.03 -21.28
C GLN A 22 19.39 3.60 -21.29
N ARG A 23 18.97 2.84 -22.30
CA ARG A 23 17.57 2.37 -22.42
C ARG A 23 17.16 1.47 -21.26
N TRP A 24 18.04 0.56 -20.83
CA TRP A 24 17.78 -0.31 -19.69
C TRP A 24 17.78 0.44 -18.36
N PHE A 25 18.64 1.45 -18.21
CA PHE A 25 18.64 2.32 -17.05
C PHE A 25 17.32 3.11 -16.94
N ASP A 26 16.83 3.70 -18.03
CA ASP A 26 15.58 4.46 -18.03
C ASP A 26 14.38 3.59 -17.61
N ARG A 27 14.31 2.34 -18.11
CA ARG A 27 13.31 1.35 -17.69
C ARG A 27 13.42 1.02 -16.20
N GLY A 28 14.63 0.77 -15.72
CA GLY A 28 14.88 0.46 -14.31
C GLY A 28 14.48 1.61 -13.39
N LEU A 29 14.79 2.85 -13.79
CA LEU A 29 14.43 4.04 -13.05
C LEU A 29 12.92 4.24 -12.96
N ASN A 30 12.20 4.04 -14.07
CA ASN A 30 10.73 4.15 -14.06
C ASN A 30 10.09 3.07 -13.18
N TRP A 31 10.61 1.83 -13.19
CA TRP A 31 10.18 0.80 -12.25
C TRP A 31 10.51 1.09 -10.80
N CYS A 32 11.64 1.76 -10.51
CA CYS A 32 11.91 2.26 -9.17
C CYS A 32 10.83 3.24 -8.73
N TYR A 33 10.45 4.19 -9.59
CA TYR A 33 9.37 5.11 -9.27
C TYR A 33 8.01 4.41 -9.13
N ALA A 34 7.79 3.30 -9.82
CA ALA A 34 6.62 2.45 -9.61
C ALA A 34 6.71 1.50 -8.40
N TYR A 35 7.77 1.60 -7.58
CA TYR A 35 8.04 0.69 -6.47
C TYR A 35 8.09 -0.80 -6.84
N HIS A 36 8.39 -1.11 -8.11
CA HIS A 36 8.58 -2.48 -8.58
C HIS A 36 10.06 -2.88 -8.52
N HIS A 37 10.52 -3.19 -7.31
CA HIS A 37 11.93 -3.47 -7.00
C HIS A 37 12.56 -4.56 -7.87
N GLU A 38 11.89 -5.69 -8.04
CA GLU A 38 12.42 -6.84 -8.80
C GLU A 38 12.66 -6.52 -10.28
N GLU A 39 11.69 -5.88 -10.95
CA GLU A 39 11.85 -5.47 -12.36
C GLU A 39 12.83 -4.32 -12.53
N ALA A 40 12.87 -3.38 -11.58
CA ALA A 40 13.86 -2.31 -11.59
C ALA A 40 15.29 -2.88 -11.57
N VAL A 41 15.56 -3.77 -10.61
CA VAL A 41 16.85 -4.45 -10.47
C VAL A 41 17.21 -5.25 -11.73
N ARG A 42 16.26 -6.03 -12.28
CA ARG A 42 16.47 -6.77 -13.52
C ARG A 42 16.86 -5.84 -14.68
N CYS A 43 16.24 -4.67 -14.77
CA CYS A 43 16.58 -3.68 -15.80
C CYS A 43 17.98 -3.10 -15.58
N PHE A 44 18.37 -2.79 -14.34
CA PHE A 44 19.74 -2.32 -14.07
C PHE A 44 20.81 -3.40 -14.30
N GLU A 45 20.52 -4.66 -14.01
CA GLU A 45 21.41 -5.78 -14.35
C GLU A 45 21.58 -5.92 -15.87
N ALA A 46 20.51 -5.73 -16.64
CA ALA A 46 20.59 -5.67 -18.10
C ALA A 46 21.39 -4.44 -18.59
N ALA A 47 21.30 -3.30 -17.90
CA ALA A 47 22.14 -2.14 -18.19
C ALA A 47 23.62 -2.44 -17.94
N LEU A 48 23.96 -3.12 -16.83
CA LEU A 48 25.33 -3.56 -16.53
C LEU A 48 25.86 -4.61 -17.49
N ALA A 49 24.99 -5.50 -18.01
CA ALA A 49 25.37 -6.44 -19.05
C ALA A 49 25.76 -5.72 -20.36
N ALA A 50 25.13 -4.58 -20.65
CA ALA A 50 25.41 -3.75 -21.83
C ALA A 50 26.58 -2.77 -21.62
N ASP A 51 26.81 -2.31 -20.38
CA ASP A 51 27.94 -1.47 -19.97
C ASP A 51 28.36 -1.77 -18.52
N PRO A 52 29.35 -2.66 -18.31
CA PRO A 52 29.82 -3.02 -16.97
C PRO A 52 30.41 -1.85 -16.17
N ALA A 53 30.78 -0.75 -16.82
CA ALA A 53 31.31 0.45 -16.17
C ALA A 53 30.22 1.48 -15.82
N CYS A 54 28.94 1.15 -16.05
CA CYS A 54 27.82 2.03 -15.76
C CYS A 54 27.59 2.20 -14.24
N ALA A 55 28.19 3.24 -13.65
CA ALA A 55 28.05 3.54 -12.23
C ALA A 55 26.59 3.76 -11.79
N MET A 56 25.77 4.37 -12.64
CA MET A 56 24.37 4.64 -12.34
C MET A 56 23.51 3.37 -12.30
N ALA A 57 23.85 2.33 -13.07
CA ALA A 57 23.15 1.06 -12.95
C ALA A 57 23.45 0.36 -11.61
N GLN A 58 24.69 0.46 -11.09
CA GLN A 58 25.00 0.02 -9.72
C GLN A 58 24.23 0.83 -8.66
N TRP A 59 24.17 2.16 -8.83
CA TRP A 59 23.33 3.01 -7.98
C TRP A 59 21.86 2.59 -8.02
N GLY A 60 21.33 2.30 -9.21
CA GLY A 60 19.95 1.87 -9.40
C GLY A 60 19.64 0.55 -8.68
N ILE A 61 20.56 -0.42 -8.73
CA ILE A 61 20.44 -1.67 -7.96
C ILE A 61 20.39 -1.38 -6.46
N ALA A 62 21.33 -0.58 -5.95
CA ALA A 62 21.35 -0.23 -4.52
C ALA A 62 20.05 0.47 -4.10
N TYR A 63 19.60 1.45 -4.88
CA TYR A 63 18.39 2.22 -4.64
C TYR A 63 17.12 1.34 -4.65
N ALA A 64 16.95 0.49 -5.66
CA ALA A 64 15.79 -0.39 -5.82
C ALA A 64 15.68 -1.47 -4.73
N ILE A 65 16.79 -1.92 -4.13
CA ILE A 65 16.75 -2.94 -3.07
C ILE A 65 16.42 -2.32 -1.71
N GLY A 66 16.56 -0.99 -1.58
CA GLY A 66 16.32 -0.26 -0.35
C GLY A 66 14.89 -0.33 0.18
N PRO A 67 14.69 0.16 1.43
CA PRO A 67 13.35 0.39 1.94
C PRO A 67 12.68 1.49 1.13
N ASN A 68 11.35 1.44 1.02
CA ASN A 68 10.54 2.55 0.52
C ASN A 68 9.38 2.82 1.50
N TYR A 69 8.52 3.77 1.14
CA TYR A 69 7.40 4.20 1.99
C TYR A 69 6.46 3.04 2.37
N ASN A 70 6.26 2.10 1.45
CA ASN A 70 5.32 0.98 1.62
C ASN A 70 5.96 -0.26 2.27
N TYR A 71 7.29 -0.40 2.18
CA TYR A 71 8.03 -1.55 2.71
C TYR A 71 9.30 -1.12 3.45
N PRO A 72 9.17 -0.40 4.59
CA PRO A 72 10.30 0.04 5.39
C PRO A 72 11.01 -1.12 6.08
N TRP A 73 12.24 -0.89 6.55
CA TRP A 73 13.07 -1.91 7.20
C TRP A 73 12.40 -2.64 8.37
N VAL A 74 11.52 -1.96 9.11
CA VAL A 74 10.82 -2.55 10.26
C VAL A 74 9.84 -3.66 9.86
N LEU A 75 9.35 -3.66 8.61
CA LEU A 75 8.46 -4.71 8.09
C LEU A 75 9.22 -5.89 7.48
N GLN A 76 10.53 -5.78 7.28
CA GLN A 76 11.32 -6.85 6.68
C GLN A 76 11.73 -7.87 7.74
N ASP A 77 11.41 -9.14 7.51
CA ASP A 77 11.87 -10.23 8.38
C ASP A 77 13.42 -10.31 8.38
N PRO A 78 14.04 -10.88 9.42
CA PRO A 78 15.50 -10.86 9.58
C PRO A 78 16.28 -11.41 8.37
N ARG A 79 15.75 -12.44 7.69
CA ARG A 79 16.41 -13.06 6.54
C ARG A 79 16.34 -12.16 5.31
N SER A 80 15.14 -11.68 4.97
CA SER A 80 14.94 -10.77 3.83
C SER A 80 15.73 -9.48 4.01
N LYS A 81 15.69 -8.89 5.23
CA LYS A 81 16.46 -7.69 5.59
C LYS A 81 17.96 -7.89 5.38
N ALA A 82 18.53 -8.98 5.89
CA ALA A 82 19.95 -9.26 5.76
C ALA A 82 20.37 -9.47 4.29
N ALA A 83 19.55 -10.16 3.49
CA ALA A 83 19.81 -10.38 2.08
C ALA A 83 19.76 -9.07 1.27
N SER A 84 18.71 -8.27 1.46
CA SER A 84 18.54 -6.97 0.81
C SER A 84 19.67 -6.01 1.17
N LEU A 85 20.00 -5.88 2.46
CA LEU A 85 21.06 -4.98 2.90
C LEU A 85 22.44 -5.40 2.37
N ALA A 86 22.76 -6.70 2.38
CA ALA A 86 24.03 -7.18 1.86
C ALA A 86 24.19 -6.82 0.38
N ARG A 87 23.16 -7.04 -0.42
CA ARG A 87 23.18 -6.74 -1.86
C ARG A 87 23.22 -5.24 -2.15
N ALA A 88 22.45 -4.43 -1.41
CA ALA A 88 22.44 -2.98 -1.55
C ALA A 88 23.80 -2.36 -1.15
N TYR A 89 24.43 -2.88 -0.09
CA TYR A 89 25.77 -2.50 0.32
C TYR A 89 26.82 -2.84 -0.75
N ASP A 90 26.80 -4.07 -1.28
CA ASP A 90 27.75 -4.52 -2.31
C ASP A 90 27.61 -3.66 -3.60
N ALA A 91 26.37 -3.35 -4.02
CA ALA A 91 26.09 -2.45 -5.14
C ALA A 91 26.53 -1.00 -4.86
N THR A 92 26.39 -0.52 -3.62
CA THR A 92 26.87 0.80 -3.18
C THR A 92 28.37 0.94 -3.37
N LEU A 93 29.14 -0.05 -2.92
CA LEU A 93 30.59 -0.05 -3.08
C LEU A 93 31.00 -0.08 -4.57
N ALA A 94 30.29 -0.87 -5.39
CA ALA A 94 30.52 -0.93 -6.82
C ALA A 94 30.24 0.42 -7.52
N ALA A 95 29.14 1.10 -7.15
CA ALA A 95 28.81 2.42 -7.67
C ALA A 95 29.89 3.46 -7.34
N ILE A 96 30.40 3.45 -6.10
CA ILE A 96 31.47 4.35 -5.64
C ILE A 96 32.76 4.11 -6.40
N ALA A 97 33.14 2.85 -6.62
CA ALA A 97 34.34 2.50 -7.38
C ALA A 97 34.30 3.04 -8.83
N LEU A 98 33.11 3.17 -9.41
CA LEU A 98 32.90 3.67 -10.77
C LEU A 98 32.60 5.18 -10.84
N ALA A 99 32.46 5.87 -9.71
CA ALA A 99 32.04 7.28 -9.66
C ALA A 99 33.11 8.30 -10.11
N GLY A 100 34.30 7.85 -10.51
CA GLY A 100 35.39 8.76 -10.93
C GLY A 100 35.01 9.68 -12.09
N ALA A 101 34.36 9.12 -13.12
CA ALA A 101 34.10 9.80 -14.39
C ALA A 101 32.65 10.27 -14.60
N VAL A 102 31.78 10.16 -13.58
CA VAL A 102 30.36 10.53 -13.69
C VAL A 102 30.15 12.05 -13.55
N THR A 103 28.99 12.52 -14.01
CA THR A 103 28.57 13.92 -13.87
C THR A 103 28.34 14.31 -12.41
N SER A 104 28.29 15.61 -12.11
CA SER A 104 28.09 16.09 -10.74
C SER A 104 26.79 15.57 -10.10
N PRO A 105 25.61 15.58 -10.77
CA PRO A 105 24.38 15.05 -10.18
C PRO A 105 24.44 13.55 -9.88
N GLU A 106 25.03 12.74 -10.78
CA GLU A 106 25.23 11.31 -10.56
C GLU A 106 26.16 11.04 -9.37
N ARG A 107 27.24 11.82 -9.24
CA ARG A 107 28.16 11.74 -8.11
C ARG A 107 27.46 12.05 -6.78
N ALA A 108 26.52 13.00 -6.77
CA ALA A 108 25.74 13.33 -5.58
C ALA A 108 24.80 12.19 -5.17
N LEU A 109 24.11 11.56 -6.13
CA LEU A 109 23.26 10.39 -5.89
C LEU A 109 24.05 9.19 -5.36
N ILE A 110 25.18 8.86 -5.99
CA ILE A 110 26.07 7.78 -5.55
C ILE A 110 26.66 8.08 -4.17
N GLY A 111 27.09 9.33 -3.94
CA GLY A 111 27.71 9.77 -2.69
C GLY A 111 26.77 9.72 -1.48
N ALA A 112 25.46 9.67 -1.67
CA ALA A 112 24.49 9.54 -0.58
C ALA A 112 24.28 8.09 -0.12
N LEU A 113 24.59 7.09 -0.97
CA LEU A 113 24.36 5.67 -0.66
C LEU A 113 25.06 5.16 0.61
N PRO A 114 26.30 5.57 0.95
CA PRO A 114 26.94 5.17 2.20
C PRO A 114 26.15 5.52 3.46
N SER A 115 25.35 6.59 3.44
CA SER A 115 24.47 6.94 4.56
C SER A 115 23.27 6.00 4.64
N ARG A 116 22.77 5.50 3.50
CA ARG A 116 21.63 4.56 3.43
C ARG A 116 22.05 3.13 3.78
N TYR A 117 23.25 2.73 3.37
CA TYR A 117 23.82 1.40 3.57
C TYR A 117 25.24 1.52 4.13
N PRO A 118 25.41 1.88 5.42
CA PRO A 118 26.75 2.06 6.00
C PRO A 118 27.49 0.75 6.23
N GLN A 119 26.78 -0.38 6.31
CA GLN A 119 27.35 -1.69 6.53
C GLN A 119 26.51 -2.80 5.89
N ARG A 120 27.16 -3.95 5.67
CA ARG A 120 26.58 -5.11 4.99
C ARG A 120 25.55 -5.89 5.81
N THR A 121 25.62 -5.80 7.14
CA THR A 121 24.78 -6.57 8.07
C THR A 121 23.81 -5.66 8.82
N PRO A 122 22.57 -6.10 9.10
CA PRO A 122 21.59 -5.26 9.76
C PRO A 122 21.97 -5.02 11.23
N ILE A 123 21.48 -3.90 11.76
CA ILE A 123 21.41 -3.59 13.19
C ILE A 123 19.97 -3.77 13.68
N ASP A 124 19.70 -3.61 14.97
CA ASP A 124 18.33 -3.77 15.50
C ASP A 124 17.37 -2.71 14.94
N ASP A 125 17.86 -1.48 14.76
CA ASP A 125 17.06 -0.32 14.32
C ASP A 125 17.78 0.46 13.22
N GLN A 126 17.24 0.41 11.99
CA GLN A 126 17.77 1.12 10.83
C GLN A 126 17.37 2.61 10.76
N ARG A 127 16.46 3.11 11.62
CA ARG A 127 15.98 4.50 11.54
C ARG A 127 17.09 5.56 11.48
N PRO A 128 18.22 5.42 12.22
CA PRO A 128 19.33 6.38 12.08
C PRO A 128 19.92 6.45 10.66
N TRP A 129 19.84 5.37 9.87
CA TRP A 129 20.32 5.33 8.48
C TRP A 129 19.35 6.05 7.54
N ASP A 130 18.03 5.92 7.77
CA ASP A 130 17.02 6.65 7.00
C ASP A 130 17.19 8.18 7.19
N ILE A 131 17.43 8.62 8.43
CA ILE A 131 17.74 10.03 8.74
C ILE A 131 19.05 10.46 8.07
N ALA A 132 20.12 9.68 8.20
CA ALA A 132 21.40 10.00 7.60
C ALA A 132 21.34 10.08 6.06
N PHE A 133 20.53 9.22 5.42
CA PHE A 133 20.29 9.27 3.99
C PHE A 133 19.50 10.51 3.58
N ALA A 134 18.45 10.87 4.32
CA ALA A 134 17.71 12.11 4.08
C ALA A 134 18.62 13.36 4.24
N ASP A 135 19.51 13.36 5.22
CA ASP A 135 20.49 14.44 5.43
C ASP A 135 21.49 14.55 4.26
N ALA A 136 22.00 13.41 3.76
CA ALA A 136 22.89 13.37 2.60
C ALA A 136 22.17 13.86 1.33
N MET A 137 20.92 13.41 1.12
CA MET A 137 20.10 13.85 -0.01
C MET A 137 19.70 15.32 0.09
N ARG A 138 19.54 15.87 1.30
CA ARG A 138 19.32 17.30 1.51
C ARG A 138 20.52 18.13 1.03
N ILE A 139 21.74 17.63 1.24
CA ILE A 139 22.96 18.26 0.69
C ILE A 139 22.96 18.18 -0.84
N ALA A 140 22.66 17.01 -1.41
CA ALA A 140 22.58 16.82 -2.86
C ALA A 140 21.55 17.77 -3.50
N GLN A 141 20.35 17.87 -2.92
CA GLN A 141 19.28 18.73 -3.43
C GLN A 141 19.66 20.21 -3.42
N ARG A 142 20.37 20.68 -2.38
CA ARG A 142 20.87 22.07 -2.34
C ARG A 142 21.89 22.36 -3.43
N GLY A 143 22.72 21.38 -3.80
CA GLY A 143 23.69 21.49 -4.89
C GLY A 143 23.08 21.38 -6.29
N HIS A 144 21.90 20.76 -6.40
CA HIS A 144 21.27 20.38 -7.68
C HIS A 144 19.78 20.73 -7.73
N THR A 145 19.41 21.96 -7.38
CA THR A 145 18.00 22.37 -7.20
C THR A 145 17.11 22.22 -8.43
N ARG A 146 17.66 22.07 -9.64
CA ARG A 146 16.89 21.85 -10.88
C ARG A 146 16.88 20.39 -11.36
N ASP A 147 17.59 19.49 -10.69
CA ASP A 147 17.58 18.06 -11.02
C ASP A 147 16.33 17.41 -10.40
N LEU A 148 15.47 16.83 -11.25
CA LEU A 148 14.19 16.28 -10.81
C LEU A 148 14.35 14.93 -10.09
N ASP A 149 15.32 14.10 -10.50
CA ASP A 149 15.53 12.79 -9.90
C ASP A 149 16.16 12.92 -8.51
N ILE A 150 17.13 13.84 -8.33
CA ILE A 150 17.69 14.17 -6.99
C ILE A 150 16.58 14.68 -6.08
N ARG A 151 15.68 15.52 -6.60
CA ARG A 151 14.53 16.02 -5.86
C ARG A 151 13.59 14.90 -5.44
N ALA A 152 13.25 13.98 -6.35
CA ALA A 152 12.39 12.85 -6.05
C ALA A 152 13.01 11.95 -4.97
N VAL A 153 14.28 11.57 -5.14
CA VAL A 153 15.00 10.73 -4.16
C VAL A 153 15.12 11.41 -2.80
N PHE A 154 15.29 12.74 -2.76
CA PHE A 154 15.32 13.48 -1.50
C PHE A 154 13.95 13.50 -0.81
N VAL A 155 12.88 13.76 -1.55
CA VAL A 155 11.52 13.74 -0.99
C VAL A 155 11.18 12.35 -0.47
N GLU A 156 11.46 11.29 -1.24
CA GLU A 156 11.28 9.91 -0.77
C GLU A 156 12.07 9.64 0.52
N ALA A 157 13.32 10.12 0.59
CA ALA A 157 14.14 9.96 1.79
C ALA A 157 13.50 10.62 3.02
N ILE A 158 12.82 11.78 2.87
CA ILE A 158 12.05 12.40 3.96
C ILE A 158 10.87 11.51 4.35
N LEU A 159 10.07 11.07 3.37
CA LEU A 159 8.89 10.24 3.60
C LEU A 159 9.23 8.93 4.34
N ASN A 160 10.39 8.33 4.03
CA ASN A 160 10.87 7.10 4.67
C ASN A 160 11.29 7.27 6.14
N ILE A 161 11.48 8.50 6.65
CA ILE A 161 11.77 8.73 8.08
C ILE A 161 10.56 8.34 8.94
N THR A 162 9.36 8.69 8.46
CA THR A 162 8.09 8.44 9.15
C THR A 162 7.03 7.91 8.19
N PRO A 163 7.18 6.67 7.69
CA PRO A 163 6.22 6.06 6.78
C PRO A 163 4.80 6.08 7.38
N TRP A 164 3.81 6.45 6.56
CA TRP A 164 2.40 6.57 6.93
C TRP A 164 2.10 7.52 8.10
N LYS A 165 3.00 8.49 8.35
CA LYS A 165 2.89 9.43 9.48
C LYS A 165 3.29 10.84 9.07
N MET A 166 2.95 11.25 7.85
CA MET A 166 3.26 12.60 7.36
C MET A 166 2.30 13.66 7.93
N TRP A 167 1.06 13.27 8.21
CA TRP A 167 0.03 14.16 8.75
C TRP A 167 -0.59 13.57 10.00
N ASN A 168 -1.03 14.43 10.92
CA ASN A 168 -1.81 14.03 12.07
C ASN A 168 -3.29 13.97 11.66
N LEU A 169 -3.85 12.76 11.55
CA LEU A 169 -5.24 12.57 11.11
C LEU A 169 -6.29 13.32 11.96
N ARG A 170 -6.01 13.52 13.24
CA ARG A 170 -6.97 14.15 14.16
C ARG A 170 -6.94 15.67 14.06
N THR A 171 -5.77 16.27 13.89
CA THR A 171 -5.61 17.74 13.87
C THR A 171 -5.52 18.30 12.47
N GLY A 172 -5.23 17.48 11.44
CA GLY A 172 -4.92 17.91 10.08
C GLY A 172 -3.54 18.59 9.93
N GLU A 173 -2.78 18.71 11.02
CA GLU A 173 -1.48 19.38 11.01
C GLU A 173 -0.36 18.41 10.57
N PRO A 174 0.76 18.94 10.03
CA PRO A 174 1.97 18.14 9.83
C PRO A 174 2.35 17.36 11.09
N ALA A 175 2.65 16.08 10.93
CA ALA A 175 3.06 15.25 12.06
C ALA A 175 4.44 15.68 12.59
N ALA A 176 4.59 15.64 13.91
CA ALA A 176 5.85 16.02 14.57
C ALA A 176 7.00 15.10 14.12
N GLY A 177 8.09 15.69 13.63
CA GLY A 177 9.29 14.97 13.20
C GLY A 177 9.23 14.36 11.80
N ALA A 178 8.15 14.54 11.04
CA ALA A 178 7.97 13.88 9.74
C ALA A 178 8.62 14.60 8.54
N GLY A 179 9.02 15.87 8.69
CA GLY A 179 9.58 16.64 7.57
C GLY A 179 8.55 17.01 6.48
N THR A 180 7.25 16.86 6.75
CA THR A 180 6.13 17.09 5.82
C THR A 180 6.19 18.41 5.08
N ILE A 181 6.48 19.51 5.79
CA ILE A 181 6.56 20.85 5.19
C ILE A 181 7.75 20.94 4.25
N GLU A 182 8.91 20.37 4.62
CA GLU A 182 10.07 20.35 3.74
C GLU A 182 9.83 19.51 2.49
N ALA A 183 9.19 18.34 2.63
CA ALA A 183 8.81 17.50 1.50
C ALA A 183 7.83 18.22 0.56
N ARG A 184 6.78 18.85 1.10
CA ARG A 184 5.77 19.58 0.33
C ARG A 184 6.39 20.76 -0.40
N ASP A 185 7.11 21.62 0.31
CA ASP A 185 7.72 22.81 -0.28
C ASP A 185 8.74 22.42 -1.34
N THR A 186 9.45 21.29 -1.15
CA THR A 186 10.34 20.71 -2.16
C THR A 186 9.56 20.21 -3.39
N LEU A 187 8.47 19.47 -3.24
CA LEU A 187 7.67 19.02 -4.40
C LEU A 187 7.08 20.21 -5.16
N ASP A 188 6.42 21.13 -4.45
CA ASP A 188 5.77 22.30 -5.00
C ASP A 188 6.74 23.22 -5.75
N ALA A 189 7.95 23.40 -5.20
CA ALA A 189 9.00 24.16 -5.86
C ALA A 189 9.43 23.49 -7.18
N GLY A 190 9.55 22.16 -7.21
CA GLY A 190 9.89 21.41 -8.41
C GLY A 190 8.83 21.52 -9.49
N LEU A 191 7.58 21.21 -9.13
CA LEU A 191 6.41 21.24 -10.02
C LEU A 191 6.17 22.63 -10.63
N ARG A 192 6.50 23.69 -9.90
CA ARG A 192 6.32 25.09 -10.35
C ARG A 192 7.48 25.62 -11.19
N MET A 193 8.73 25.31 -10.83
CA MET A 193 9.90 26.02 -11.37
C MET A 193 10.71 25.22 -12.40
N VAL A 194 10.55 23.90 -12.46
CA VAL A 194 11.38 23.04 -13.31
C VAL A 194 10.55 22.50 -14.49
N PRO A 195 10.90 22.88 -15.73
CA PRO A 195 10.23 22.32 -16.91
C PRO A 195 10.30 20.80 -16.94
N GLY A 196 9.21 20.16 -17.35
CA GLY A 196 9.13 18.69 -17.42
C GLY A 196 8.81 18.01 -16.09
N ALA A 197 8.70 18.73 -14.96
CA ALA A 197 8.31 18.14 -13.68
C ALA A 197 6.95 17.40 -13.73
N MET A 198 5.99 17.93 -14.52
CA MET A 198 4.71 17.27 -14.78
C MET A 198 4.82 16.00 -15.66
N ASN A 199 6.01 15.61 -16.09
CA ASN A 199 6.25 14.34 -16.80
C ASN A 199 7.20 13.43 -16.04
N HIS A 200 7.51 13.76 -14.78
CA HIS A 200 8.41 12.98 -13.94
C HIS A 200 7.62 12.04 -13.03
N PRO A 201 7.58 10.73 -13.28
CA PRO A 201 6.73 9.80 -12.52
C PRO A 201 7.01 9.83 -11.01
N GLY A 202 8.29 9.84 -10.60
CA GLY A 202 8.64 9.89 -9.18
C GLY A 202 8.13 11.12 -8.41
N LEU A 203 8.17 12.34 -8.99
CA LEU A 203 7.66 13.53 -8.31
C LEU A 203 6.14 13.52 -8.20
N LEU A 204 5.45 13.09 -9.27
CA LEU A 204 3.99 13.00 -9.25
C LEU A 204 3.52 11.94 -8.26
N HIS A 205 4.19 10.79 -8.23
CA HIS A 205 3.93 9.71 -7.28
C HIS A 205 4.13 10.17 -5.83
N LEU A 206 5.26 10.78 -5.51
CA LEU A 206 5.55 11.25 -4.15
C LEU A 206 4.63 12.41 -3.72
N HIS A 207 4.14 13.23 -4.67
CA HIS A 207 3.14 14.25 -4.36
C HIS A 207 1.80 13.64 -3.97
N VAL A 208 1.39 12.54 -4.62
CA VAL A 208 0.21 11.79 -4.20
C VAL A 208 0.40 11.20 -2.79
N HIS A 209 1.48 10.47 -2.55
CA HIS A 209 1.77 9.90 -1.22
C HIS A 209 1.87 10.94 -0.11
N LEU A 210 2.39 12.13 -0.40
CA LEU A 210 2.45 13.18 0.60
C LEU A 210 1.06 13.74 0.93
N MET A 211 0.16 13.80 -0.05
CA MET A 211 -1.12 14.49 0.08
C MET A 211 -2.29 13.57 0.46
N GLU A 212 -2.19 12.26 0.28
CA GLU A 212 -3.26 11.29 0.60
C GLU A 212 -3.75 11.38 2.06
N MET A 213 -2.83 11.57 3.00
CA MET A 213 -3.16 11.73 4.43
C MET A 213 -3.52 13.17 4.83
N SER A 214 -3.38 14.14 3.92
CA SER A 214 -3.48 15.56 4.26
C SER A 214 -4.94 15.99 4.47
N PRO A 215 -5.21 17.13 5.13
CA PRO A 215 -6.56 17.71 5.18
C PRO A 215 -7.01 18.31 3.82
N HIS A 216 -6.11 18.35 2.82
CA HIS A 216 -6.34 18.94 1.49
C HIS A 216 -5.86 18.00 0.37
N PRO A 217 -6.33 16.73 0.33
CA PRO A 217 -5.86 15.74 -0.64
C PRO A 217 -6.11 16.20 -2.10
N GLU A 218 -7.12 17.04 -2.33
CA GLU A 218 -7.45 17.61 -3.64
C GLU A 218 -6.30 18.40 -4.29
N ALA A 219 -5.31 18.85 -3.50
CA ALA A 219 -4.12 19.52 -4.02
C ALA A 219 -3.33 18.64 -5.00
N ALA A 220 -3.45 17.31 -4.88
CA ALA A 220 -2.77 16.35 -5.73
C ALA A 220 -3.56 15.91 -6.97
N PHE A 221 -4.76 16.45 -7.25
CA PHE A 221 -5.55 16.03 -8.43
C PHE A 221 -4.78 16.17 -9.74
N ARG A 222 -4.20 17.36 -10.00
CA ARG A 222 -3.51 17.61 -11.27
C ARG A 222 -2.29 16.71 -11.47
N THR A 223 -1.57 16.40 -10.39
CA THR A 223 -0.41 15.50 -10.45
C THR A 223 -0.86 14.05 -10.58
N GLY A 224 -1.93 13.67 -9.87
CA GLY A 224 -2.53 12.34 -9.94
C GLY A 224 -3.05 12.03 -11.34
N ASP A 225 -3.86 12.92 -11.92
CA ASP A 225 -4.32 12.85 -13.31
C ASP A 225 -3.17 12.62 -14.29
N ARG A 226 -2.12 13.42 -14.13
CA ARG A 226 -0.99 13.31 -15.03
C ARG A 226 -0.19 12.02 -14.83
N LEU A 227 -0.09 11.52 -13.60
CA LEU A 227 0.61 10.28 -13.28
C LEU A 227 -0.05 9.09 -13.99
N ARG A 228 -1.37 8.92 -13.88
CA ARG A 228 -2.10 7.82 -14.54
C ARG A 228 -1.94 7.81 -16.06
N GLU A 229 -1.77 8.98 -16.70
CA GLU A 229 -1.54 9.08 -18.16
C GLU A 229 -0.15 8.65 -18.63
N ILE A 230 0.88 8.76 -17.78
CA ILE A 230 2.29 8.52 -18.18
C ILE A 230 2.84 7.19 -17.67
N SER A 231 2.02 6.40 -16.98
CA SER A 231 2.45 5.21 -16.23
C SER A 231 2.66 3.96 -17.08
N GLY A 232 2.15 3.91 -18.31
CA GLY A 232 2.28 2.73 -19.17
C GLY A 232 1.73 1.47 -18.49
N ASP A 233 2.55 0.43 -18.39
CA ASP A 233 2.25 -0.87 -17.76
C ASP A 233 2.62 -0.94 -16.27
N MET A 234 2.89 0.20 -15.63
CA MET A 234 3.22 0.27 -14.20
C MET A 234 1.94 0.40 -13.36
N GLY A 235 1.30 -0.74 -13.05
CA GLY A 235 0.00 -0.79 -12.38
C GLY A 235 -0.05 0.01 -11.08
N HIS A 236 1.00 -0.06 -10.25
CA HIS A 236 1.07 0.76 -9.02
C HIS A 236 0.92 2.26 -9.31
N LEU A 237 1.58 2.82 -10.31
CA LEU A 237 1.47 4.25 -10.62
C LEU A 237 0.11 4.64 -11.23
N ILE A 238 -0.55 3.73 -11.95
CA ILE A 238 -1.94 3.93 -12.41
C ILE A 238 -2.90 3.98 -11.21
N HIS A 239 -2.65 3.13 -10.23
CA HIS A 239 -3.42 3.02 -9.00
C HIS A 239 -3.23 4.21 -8.07
N MET A 240 -2.01 4.73 -7.91
CA MET A 240 -1.68 5.73 -6.89
C MET A 240 -2.64 6.92 -6.80
N PRO A 241 -3.06 7.58 -7.91
CA PRO A 241 -4.03 8.68 -7.85
C PRO A 241 -5.35 8.33 -7.16
N THR A 242 -5.71 7.05 -7.10
CA THR A 242 -6.98 6.60 -6.52
C THR A 242 -7.05 6.74 -4.99
N HIS A 243 -5.90 6.89 -4.31
CA HIS A 243 -5.83 7.32 -2.92
C HIS A 243 -6.49 8.70 -2.73
N ILE A 244 -6.19 9.64 -3.62
CA ILE A 244 -6.84 10.96 -3.65
C ILE A 244 -8.30 10.84 -4.05
N ASP A 245 -8.60 10.01 -5.06
CA ASP A 245 -9.97 9.82 -5.54
C ASP A 245 -10.90 9.33 -4.41
N ILE A 246 -10.47 8.37 -3.58
CA ILE A 246 -11.26 7.88 -2.43
C ILE A 246 -11.47 8.99 -1.40
N GLN A 247 -10.42 9.71 -1.01
CA GLN A 247 -10.51 10.77 0.00
C GLN A 247 -11.42 11.92 -0.44
N CYS A 248 -11.50 12.18 -1.74
CA CYS A 248 -12.36 13.20 -2.30
C CYS A 248 -13.73 12.69 -2.79
N GLY A 249 -14.10 11.43 -2.49
CA GLY A 249 -15.40 10.86 -2.86
C GLY A 249 -15.58 10.56 -4.36
N GLN A 250 -14.50 10.51 -5.14
CA GLN A 250 -14.49 10.14 -6.56
C GLN A 250 -14.47 8.62 -6.75
N TYR A 251 -15.42 7.91 -6.12
CA TYR A 251 -15.45 6.44 -6.09
C TYR A 251 -15.54 5.78 -7.48
N ARG A 252 -16.12 6.48 -8.47
CA ARG A 252 -16.15 6.02 -9.87
C ARG A 252 -14.75 5.91 -10.45
N ASP A 253 -13.93 6.94 -10.23
CA ASP A 253 -12.59 7.00 -10.79
C ASP A 253 -11.66 6.08 -10.01
N ALA A 254 -11.83 5.98 -8.68
CA ALA A 254 -11.17 4.97 -7.87
C ALA A 254 -11.43 3.55 -8.41
N MET A 255 -12.68 3.18 -8.69
CA MET A 255 -13.00 1.87 -9.26
C MET A 255 -12.39 1.69 -10.66
N PHE A 256 -12.58 2.66 -11.55
CA PHE A 256 -12.15 2.56 -12.95
C PHE A 256 -10.64 2.45 -13.10
N TRP A 257 -9.87 3.31 -12.43
CA TRP A 257 -8.42 3.33 -12.56
C TRP A 257 -7.76 2.12 -11.91
N ASN A 258 -8.35 1.57 -10.85
CA ASN A 258 -7.90 0.30 -10.30
C ASN A 258 -8.15 -0.88 -11.25
N GLN A 259 -9.25 -0.89 -12.02
CA GLN A 259 -9.43 -1.86 -13.10
C GLN A 259 -8.35 -1.73 -14.19
N GLN A 260 -7.91 -0.51 -14.51
CA GLN A 260 -6.79 -0.31 -15.45
C GLN A 260 -5.46 -0.80 -14.85
N ALA A 261 -5.20 -0.52 -13.57
CA ALA A 261 -4.03 -1.01 -12.86
C ALA A 261 -3.99 -2.55 -12.80
N ILE A 262 -5.13 -3.21 -12.58
CA ILE A 262 -5.27 -4.67 -12.62
C ILE A 262 -4.89 -5.24 -14.00
N ILE A 263 -5.33 -4.59 -15.08
CA ILE A 263 -4.98 -4.99 -16.46
C ILE A 263 -3.47 -4.89 -16.69
N ALA A 264 -2.84 -3.80 -16.24
CA ALA A 264 -1.40 -3.62 -16.32
C ALA A 264 -0.64 -4.71 -15.54
N ASP A 265 -1.02 -4.94 -14.28
CA ASP A 265 -0.39 -5.95 -13.42
C ASP A 265 -0.64 -7.39 -13.87
N ARG A 266 -1.69 -7.63 -14.68
CA ARG A 266 -1.92 -8.94 -15.30
C ARG A 266 -0.76 -9.33 -16.22
N LYS A 267 -0.18 -8.38 -16.95
CA LYS A 267 1.00 -8.65 -17.80
C LYS A 267 2.18 -9.16 -16.98
N PHE A 268 2.38 -8.62 -15.78
CA PHE A 268 3.42 -9.12 -14.87
C PHE A 268 3.06 -10.49 -14.31
N TYR A 269 1.84 -10.65 -13.82
CA TYR A 269 1.35 -11.93 -13.30
C TYR A 269 1.48 -13.07 -14.32
N ASP A 270 1.10 -12.85 -15.58
CA ASP A 270 1.13 -13.88 -16.61
C ASP A 270 2.56 -14.33 -16.94
N ARG A 271 3.56 -13.45 -16.75
CA ARG A 271 4.97 -13.73 -16.99
C ARG A 271 5.69 -14.31 -15.76
N ALA A 272 5.46 -13.73 -14.58
CA ALA A 272 6.22 -14.01 -13.35
C ALA A 272 5.48 -14.92 -12.36
N GLY A 273 4.18 -15.14 -12.56
CA GLY A 273 3.33 -15.88 -11.64
C GLY A 273 2.95 -15.11 -10.37
N PRO A 274 2.26 -15.77 -9.43
CA PRO A 274 1.76 -15.16 -8.18
C PRO A 274 2.77 -15.13 -7.03
N LEU A 275 3.84 -15.93 -7.07
CA LEU A 275 4.70 -16.22 -5.92
C LEU A 275 5.82 -15.18 -5.74
N ASN A 276 5.45 -13.92 -5.59
CA ASN A 276 6.35 -12.80 -5.40
C ASN A 276 5.72 -11.75 -4.49
N PHE A 277 6.55 -10.87 -3.92
CA PHE A 277 6.07 -9.81 -3.01
C PHE A 277 5.24 -8.75 -3.75
N TYR A 278 5.44 -8.59 -5.07
CA TYR A 278 4.65 -7.67 -5.90
C TYR A 278 3.16 -8.01 -5.93
N SER A 279 2.77 -9.26 -5.60
CA SER A 279 1.37 -9.63 -5.37
C SER A 279 0.66 -8.72 -4.38
N GLY A 280 1.36 -8.10 -3.41
CA GLY A 280 0.78 -7.11 -2.49
C GLY A 280 0.19 -5.88 -3.20
N TYR A 281 0.93 -5.29 -4.14
CA TYR A 281 0.45 -4.15 -4.93
C TYR A 281 -0.77 -4.52 -5.77
N ARG A 282 -0.75 -5.72 -6.36
CA ARG A 282 -1.86 -6.23 -7.14
C ARG A 282 -3.11 -6.50 -6.29
N ILE A 283 -2.94 -7.09 -5.10
CA ILE A 283 -4.02 -7.27 -4.10
C ILE A 283 -4.64 -5.91 -3.76
N HIS A 284 -3.80 -4.89 -3.57
CA HIS A 284 -4.23 -3.53 -3.25
C HIS A 284 -5.10 -2.90 -4.35
N ASN A 285 -4.77 -3.13 -5.62
CA ASN A 285 -5.62 -2.66 -6.73
C ASN A 285 -7.04 -3.26 -6.67
N TYR A 286 -7.16 -4.56 -6.38
CA TYR A 286 -8.47 -5.19 -6.21
C TYR A 286 -9.21 -4.66 -4.98
N HIS A 287 -8.50 -4.40 -3.88
CA HIS A 287 -9.07 -3.82 -2.68
C HIS A 287 -9.73 -2.47 -2.98
N PHE A 288 -9.03 -1.57 -3.66
CA PHE A 288 -9.60 -0.29 -4.07
C PHE A 288 -10.76 -0.43 -5.06
N ALA A 289 -10.65 -1.33 -6.05
CA ALA A 289 -11.74 -1.57 -7.00
C ALA A 289 -13.02 -2.04 -6.28
N ALA A 290 -12.88 -2.96 -5.32
CA ALA A 290 -13.98 -3.44 -4.51
C ALA A 290 -14.57 -2.33 -3.63
N TYR A 291 -13.72 -1.54 -2.97
CA TYR A 291 -14.15 -0.43 -2.12
C TYR A 291 -14.91 0.64 -2.91
N GLY A 292 -14.38 1.09 -4.05
CA GLY A 292 -15.05 2.04 -4.93
C GLY A 292 -16.40 1.51 -5.41
N ALA A 293 -16.47 0.24 -5.81
CA ALA A 293 -17.73 -0.40 -6.21
C ALA A 293 -18.76 -0.47 -5.08
N MET A 294 -18.34 -0.74 -3.83
CA MET A 294 -19.23 -0.72 -2.66
C MET A 294 -19.87 0.65 -2.43
N PHE A 295 -19.11 1.73 -2.55
CA PHE A 295 -19.61 3.10 -2.39
C PHE A 295 -20.50 3.55 -3.57
N LEU A 296 -20.30 2.99 -4.76
CA LEU A 296 -21.20 3.16 -5.90
C LEU A 296 -22.47 2.30 -5.81
N GLY A 297 -22.61 1.46 -4.79
CA GLY A 297 -23.74 0.54 -4.66
C GLY A 297 -23.73 -0.60 -5.69
N GLN A 298 -22.57 -0.97 -6.22
CA GLN A 298 -22.42 -1.95 -7.29
C GLN A 298 -21.90 -3.30 -6.77
N PHE A 299 -22.82 -4.23 -6.47
CA PHE A 299 -22.45 -5.56 -5.95
C PHE A 299 -21.59 -6.37 -6.93
N ALA A 300 -22.00 -6.48 -8.20
CA ALA A 300 -21.34 -7.35 -9.15
C ALA A 300 -19.86 -6.96 -9.41
N PRO A 301 -19.52 -5.67 -9.63
CA PRO A 301 -18.12 -5.24 -9.70
C PRO A 301 -17.35 -5.45 -8.39
N ALA A 302 -17.97 -5.20 -7.23
CA ALA A 302 -17.31 -5.38 -5.94
C ALA A 302 -16.91 -6.85 -5.69
N ILE A 303 -17.85 -7.78 -5.87
CA ILE A 303 -17.56 -9.20 -5.64
C ILE A 303 -16.63 -9.78 -6.70
N ALA A 304 -16.72 -9.33 -7.96
CA ALA A 304 -15.82 -9.77 -9.03
C ALA A 304 -14.36 -9.39 -8.74
N ALA A 305 -14.11 -8.18 -8.23
CA ALA A 305 -12.77 -7.75 -7.82
C ALA A 305 -12.21 -8.62 -6.68
N ILE A 306 -13.03 -8.92 -5.66
CA ILE A 306 -12.63 -9.80 -4.55
C ILE A 306 -12.40 -11.24 -5.01
N ASP A 307 -13.28 -11.79 -5.84
CA ASP A 307 -13.15 -13.14 -6.38
C ASP A 307 -11.84 -13.29 -7.16
N GLU A 308 -11.50 -12.29 -7.98
CA GLU A 308 -10.24 -12.29 -8.72
C GLU A 308 -9.03 -12.12 -7.80
N MET A 309 -9.10 -11.24 -6.80
CA MET A 309 -8.06 -11.08 -5.78
C MET A 309 -7.74 -12.41 -5.09
N ILE A 310 -8.77 -13.14 -4.64
CA ILE A 310 -8.63 -14.44 -3.97
C ILE A 310 -8.04 -15.47 -4.95
N ARG A 311 -8.61 -15.58 -6.17
CA ARG A 311 -8.12 -16.51 -7.21
C ARG A 311 -6.64 -16.30 -7.54
N THR A 312 -6.18 -15.06 -7.50
CA THR A 312 -4.82 -14.68 -7.86
C THR A 312 -3.89 -14.54 -6.65
N THR A 313 -4.36 -14.92 -5.46
CA THR A 313 -3.61 -15.02 -4.19
C THR A 313 -3.68 -16.47 -3.70
N PRO A 314 -3.00 -17.41 -4.38
CA PRO A 314 -3.11 -18.82 -4.07
C PRO A 314 -2.54 -19.15 -2.69
N GLU A 315 -2.98 -20.27 -2.10
CA GLU A 315 -2.48 -20.75 -0.81
C GLU A 315 -0.94 -20.88 -0.77
N ASP A 316 -0.33 -21.33 -1.87
CA ASP A 316 1.13 -21.43 -2.02
C ASP A 316 1.85 -20.11 -1.75
N LEU A 317 1.24 -18.97 -2.10
CA LEU A 317 1.78 -17.65 -1.77
C LEU A 317 1.75 -17.43 -0.26
N LEU A 318 0.61 -17.69 0.39
CA LEU A 318 0.43 -17.49 1.83
C LEU A 318 1.35 -18.39 2.66
N ARG A 319 1.68 -19.58 2.16
CA ARG A 319 2.59 -20.53 2.84
C ARG A 319 4.07 -20.16 2.79
N ILE A 320 4.46 -19.11 2.06
CA ILE A 320 5.85 -18.63 2.05
C ILE A 320 6.18 -18.04 3.44
N PRO A 321 7.19 -18.58 4.17
CA PRO A 321 7.49 -18.16 5.53
C PRO A 321 8.45 -16.96 5.61
N SER A 322 9.17 -16.63 4.53
CA SER A 322 10.13 -15.53 4.47
C SER A 322 10.20 -14.99 3.03
N PRO A 323 9.73 -13.75 2.78
CA PRO A 323 8.97 -12.93 3.73
C PRO A 323 7.66 -13.64 4.18
N PRO A 324 7.16 -13.39 5.40
CA PRO A 324 5.99 -14.10 5.94
C PRO A 324 4.71 -13.65 5.21
N MET A 325 4.40 -14.26 4.07
CA MET A 325 3.36 -13.75 3.17
C MET A 325 1.95 -13.81 3.76
N ALA A 326 1.63 -14.82 4.56
CA ALA A 326 0.36 -14.87 5.28
C ALA A 326 0.15 -13.64 6.17
N ASP A 327 1.21 -13.13 6.80
CA ASP A 327 1.16 -11.95 7.68
C ASP A 327 0.79 -10.67 6.94
N PHE A 328 1.10 -10.58 5.65
CA PHE A 328 0.77 -9.43 4.81
C PHE A 328 -0.55 -9.58 4.04
N PHE A 329 -0.90 -10.81 3.63
CA PHE A 329 -1.92 -11.00 2.58
C PHE A 329 -3.15 -11.78 3.00
N GLU A 330 -3.09 -12.58 4.07
CA GLU A 330 -4.25 -13.41 4.47
C GLU A 330 -5.45 -12.56 4.91
N GLY A 331 -5.21 -11.43 5.58
CA GLY A 331 -6.27 -10.51 5.99
C GLY A 331 -7.12 -9.95 4.84
N PHE A 332 -6.55 -9.80 3.63
CA PHE A 332 -7.29 -9.33 2.46
C PHE A 332 -8.34 -10.36 1.98
N ILE A 333 -8.12 -11.66 2.18
CA ILE A 333 -9.07 -12.70 1.79
C ILE A 333 -10.39 -12.54 2.56
N ALA A 334 -10.31 -12.06 3.81
CA ALA A 334 -11.46 -11.80 4.67
C ALA A 334 -12.37 -10.67 4.15
N LEU A 335 -11.90 -9.80 3.25
CA LEU A 335 -12.67 -8.66 2.72
C LEU A 335 -13.92 -9.09 1.92
N ARG A 336 -13.98 -10.34 1.45
CA ARG A 336 -15.20 -10.92 0.89
C ARG A 336 -16.40 -10.74 1.82
N GLN A 337 -16.18 -10.90 3.11
CA GLN A 337 -17.24 -10.83 4.10
C GLN A 337 -17.83 -9.41 4.20
N HIS A 338 -17.00 -8.37 4.09
CA HIS A 338 -17.48 -6.99 4.04
C HIS A 338 -18.37 -6.71 2.83
N VAL A 339 -18.00 -7.21 1.64
CA VAL A 339 -18.82 -7.04 0.43
C VAL A 339 -20.18 -7.73 0.61
N LEU A 340 -20.18 -8.97 1.09
CA LEU A 340 -21.41 -9.73 1.27
C LEU A 340 -22.34 -9.12 2.33
N VAL A 341 -21.77 -8.65 3.46
CA VAL A 341 -22.55 -7.98 4.52
C VAL A 341 -23.11 -6.66 4.01
N ARG A 342 -22.31 -5.84 3.32
CA ARG A 342 -22.76 -4.56 2.77
C ARG A 342 -23.96 -4.69 1.84
N PHE A 343 -24.00 -5.76 1.04
CA PHE A 343 -25.06 -6.01 0.06
C PHE A 343 -26.14 -6.99 0.54
N GLY A 344 -26.15 -7.34 1.83
CA GLY A 344 -27.18 -8.17 2.43
C GLY A 344 -27.27 -9.59 1.87
N LYS A 345 -26.13 -10.18 1.48
CA LYS A 345 -26.04 -11.52 0.91
C LYS A 345 -26.03 -12.60 2.00
N TRP A 346 -27.07 -12.59 2.83
CA TRP A 346 -27.13 -13.38 4.07
C TRP A 346 -27.04 -14.89 3.84
N ASN A 347 -27.77 -15.42 2.86
CA ASN A 347 -27.71 -16.84 2.52
C ASN A 347 -26.32 -17.22 1.99
N ASP A 348 -25.74 -16.40 1.10
CA ASP A 348 -24.38 -16.63 0.59
C ASP A 348 -23.34 -16.64 1.73
N ILE A 349 -23.54 -15.84 2.79
CA ILE A 349 -22.69 -15.85 3.98
C ILE A 349 -22.82 -17.15 4.78
N ILE A 350 -24.05 -17.61 4.98
CA ILE A 350 -24.34 -18.81 5.78
C ILE A 350 -23.90 -20.09 5.07
N ASP A 351 -24.13 -20.16 3.76
CA ASP A 351 -23.85 -21.33 2.95
C ASP A 351 -22.36 -21.49 2.60
N GLN A 352 -21.54 -20.46 2.81
CA GLN A 352 -20.10 -20.51 2.55
C GLN A 352 -19.42 -21.57 3.45
N PRO A 353 -18.66 -22.53 2.90
CA PRO A 353 -17.84 -23.43 3.71
C PRO A 353 -16.67 -22.67 4.36
N LEU A 354 -16.31 -23.03 5.58
CA LEU A 354 -15.06 -22.52 6.18
C LEU A 354 -13.84 -23.07 5.41
N PRO A 355 -12.70 -22.36 5.43
CA PRO A 355 -11.45 -22.89 4.89
C PRO A 355 -11.06 -24.21 5.55
N GLU A 356 -10.44 -25.12 4.78
CA GLU A 356 -9.94 -26.39 5.32
C GLU A 356 -8.80 -26.15 6.33
N ASP A 357 -7.82 -25.31 5.97
CA ASP A 357 -6.72 -24.89 6.85
C ASP A 357 -7.07 -23.59 7.58
N GLN A 358 -7.82 -23.70 8.68
CA GLN A 358 -8.19 -22.55 9.50
C GLN A 358 -7.03 -21.96 10.31
N ASP A 359 -5.87 -22.62 10.39
CA ASP A 359 -4.67 -22.05 11.03
C ASP A 359 -3.97 -21.09 10.08
N LEU A 360 -3.88 -21.44 8.80
CA LEU A 360 -3.42 -20.52 7.77
C LEU A 360 -4.42 -19.37 7.58
N TYR A 361 -5.70 -19.69 7.37
CA TYR A 361 -6.78 -18.73 7.12
C TYR A 361 -7.44 -18.24 8.42
N CYS A 362 -6.64 -17.94 9.45
CA CYS A 362 -7.15 -17.64 10.78
C CYS A 362 -8.00 -16.35 10.83
N THR A 363 -7.60 -15.29 10.13
CA THR A 363 -8.37 -14.02 10.10
C THR A 363 -9.64 -14.21 9.31
N THR A 364 -9.55 -14.87 8.16
CA THR A 364 -10.70 -15.19 7.30
C THR A 364 -11.72 -16.03 8.06
N THR A 365 -11.28 -17.04 8.81
CA THR A 365 -12.15 -17.90 9.63
C THR A 365 -12.89 -17.09 10.68
N ALA A 366 -12.19 -16.24 11.43
CA ALA A 366 -12.82 -15.34 12.39
C ALA A 366 -13.83 -14.42 11.69
N MET A 367 -13.45 -13.85 10.55
CA MET A 367 -14.31 -12.92 9.85
C MET A 367 -15.58 -13.56 9.28
N MET A 368 -15.51 -14.82 8.88
CA MET A 368 -16.67 -15.61 8.45
C MET A 368 -17.65 -15.86 9.59
N HIS A 369 -17.17 -16.21 10.79
CA HIS A 369 -18.03 -16.36 11.96
C HIS A 369 -18.73 -15.06 12.34
N TYR A 370 -18.01 -13.93 12.32
CA TYR A 370 -18.63 -12.61 12.48
C TYR A 370 -19.73 -12.37 11.44
N ALA A 371 -19.44 -12.60 10.16
CA ALA A 371 -20.37 -12.30 9.08
C ALA A 371 -21.63 -13.16 9.18
N ARG A 372 -21.48 -14.45 9.51
CA ARG A 372 -22.61 -15.34 9.78
C ARG A 372 -23.43 -14.89 10.99
N GLY A 373 -22.77 -14.45 12.06
CA GLY A 373 -23.44 -13.89 13.22
C GLY A 373 -24.31 -12.67 12.86
N VAL A 374 -23.75 -11.73 12.08
CA VAL A 374 -24.49 -10.57 11.56
C VAL A 374 -25.63 -11.01 10.63
N ALA A 375 -25.39 -11.98 9.74
CA ALA A 375 -26.42 -12.50 8.83
C ALA A 375 -27.60 -13.13 9.58
N TYR A 376 -27.34 -13.98 10.57
CA TYR A 376 -28.38 -14.57 11.40
C TYR A 376 -29.14 -13.52 12.22
N ALA A 377 -28.43 -12.55 12.80
CA ALA A 377 -29.06 -11.44 13.51
C ALA A 377 -29.97 -10.63 12.58
N ALA A 378 -29.48 -10.24 11.39
CA ALA A 378 -30.25 -9.50 10.39
C ALA A 378 -31.53 -10.24 9.97
N MET A 379 -31.50 -11.58 9.92
CA MET A 379 -32.65 -12.44 9.62
C MET A 379 -33.53 -12.79 10.84
N GLY A 380 -33.24 -12.24 12.03
CA GLY A 380 -34.02 -12.45 13.25
C GLY A 380 -33.74 -13.78 13.97
N ASN A 381 -32.73 -14.54 13.55
CA ASN A 381 -32.33 -15.78 14.22
C ASN A 381 -31.26 -15.51 15.29
N VAL A 382 -31.70 -14.93 16.42
CA VAL A 382 -30.81 -14.54 17.53
C VAL A 382 -30.01 -15.73 18.07
N ALA A 383 -30.63 -16.91 18.23
CA ALA A 383 -29.96 -18.07 18.79
C ALA A 383 -28.80 -18.56 17.92
N ALA A 384 -28.97 -18.58 16.59
CA ALA A 384 -27.88 -18.91 15.68
C ALA A 384 -26.80 -17.82 15.67
N ALA A 385 -27.18 -16.54 15.76
CA ALA A 385 -26.23 -15.43 15.85
C ALA A 385 -25.35 -15.51 17.11
N GLU A 386 -25.92 -15.84 18.27
CA GLU A 386 -25.18 -16.07 19.52
C GLU A 386 -24.26 -17.30 19.44
N GLY A 387 -24.66 -18.33 18.69
CA GLY A 387 -23.81 -19.48 18.36
C GLY A 387 -22.57 -19.07 17.56
N GLU A 388 -22.76 -18.30 16.49
CA GLU A 388 -21.67 -17.78 15.67
C GLU A 388 -20.79 -16.76 16.43
N GLN A 389 -21.35 -15.94 17.32
CA GLN A 389 -20.57 -15.08 18.21
C GLN A 389 -19.65 -15.89 19.13
N THR A 390 -20.12 -17.04 19.61
CA THR A 390 -19.29 -17.95 20.42
C THR A 390 -18.12 -18.49 19.61
N LEU A 391 -18.37 -18.93 18.38
CA LEU A 391 -17.34 -19.44 17.46
C LEU A 391 -16.36 -18.34 17.03
N PHE A 392 -16.87 -17.14 16.77
CA PHE A 392 -16.05 -15.95 16.52
C PHE A 392 -15.05 -15.72 17.65
N ARG A 393 -15.52 -15.61 18.90
CA ARG A 393 -14.67 -15.42 20.08
C ARG A 393 -13.65 -16.54 20.26
N ALA A 394 -14.01 -17.77 19.93
CA ALA A 394 -13.08 -18.91 19.98
C ALA A 394 -12.00 -18.88 18.88
N SER A 395 -12.29 -18.24 17.74
CA SER A 395 -11.35 -18.12 16.62
C SER A 395 -10.35 -16.95 16.77
N VAL A 396 -10.73 -15.84 17.41
CA VAL A 396 -9.88 -14.65 17.57
C VAL A 396 -8.49 -14.96 18.18
N PRO A 397 -8.35 -15.78 19.24
CA PRO A 397 -7.04 -16.11 19.80
C PRO A 397 -6.08 -16.84 18.86
N ARG A 398 -6.56 -17.39 17.73
CA ARG A 398 -5.73 -18.05 16.71
C ARG A 398 -5.03 -17.05 15.78
N VAL A 399 -5.49 -15.80 15.74
CA VAL A 399 -4.92 -14.76 14.88
C VAL A 399 -3.66 -14.17 15.54
N PRO A 400 -2.47 -14.30 14.92
CA PRO A 400 -1.25 -13.76 15.50
C PRO A 400 -1.23 -12.23 15.40
N LYS A 401 -0.52 -11.58 16.33
CA LYS A 401 -0.28 -10.12 16.30
C LYS A 401 0.51 -9.65 15.08
N THR A 402 1.14 -10.58 14.36
CA THR A 402 1.85 -10.31 13.11
C THR A 402 0.94 -10.29 11.90
N ARG A 403 -0.36 -10.60 12.04
CA ARG A 403 -1.32 -10.55 10.93
C ARG A 403 -1.80 -9.13 10.72
N TYR A 404 -1.52 -8.56 9.54
CA TYR A 404 -1.91 -7.21 9.17
C TYR A 404 -2.75 -7.22 7.89
N LEU A 405 -3.69 -6.28 7.83
CA LEU A 405 -4.27 -5.80 6.58
C LEU A 405 -3.64 -4.43 6.36
N HIS A 406 -2.68 -4.38 5.42
CA HIS A 406 -1.86 -3.21 5.17
C HIS A 406 -1.25 -2.64 6.46
N ASN A 407 -1.72 -1.47 6.94
CA ASN A 407 -1.19 -0.82 8.14
C ASN A 407 -1.88 -1.24 9.45
N VAL A 408 -2.99 -1.97 9.38
CA VAL A 408 -3.85 -2.28 10.53
C VAL A 408 -3.65 -3.72 10.99
N CYS A 409 -3.43 -3.92 12.30
CA CYS A 409 -3.39 -5.26 12.87
C CYS A 409 -4.78 -5.90 12.77
N CYS A 410 -4.85 -7.15 12.28
CA CYS A 410 -6.13 -7.84 12.12
C CYS A 410 -6.88 -8.01 13.45
N LEU A 411 -6.17 -8.09 14.58
CA LEU A 411 -6.81 -8.14 15.91
C LEU A 411 -7.59 -6.85 16.25
N ASP A 412 -7.14 -5.69 15.78
CA ASP A 412 -7.85 -4.43 15.97
C ASP A 412 -9.14 -4.39 15.15
N LEU A 413 -9.10 -4.89 13.91
CA LEU A 413 -10.29 -5.07 13.06
C LEU A 413 -11.28 -6.05 13.69
N LEU A 414 -10.80 -7.14 14.28
CA LEU A 414 -11.64 -8.12 14.97
C LEU A 414 -12.26 -7.56 16.26
N ALA A 415 -11.63 -6.58 16.91
CA ALA A 415 -12.23 -5.88 18.05
C ALA A 415 -13.42 -4.98 17.63
N ILE A 416 -13.35 -4.38 16.44
CA ILE A 416 -14.49 -3.67 15.82
C ILE A 416 -15.60 -4.67 15.50
N ALA A 417 -15.24 -5.80 14.86
CA ALA A 417 -16.17 -6.88 14.52
C ALA A 417 -16.94 -7.41 15.74
N GLU A 418 -16.27 -7.62 16.88
CA GLU A 418 -16.89 -8.07 18.13
C GLU A 418 -17.99 -7.10 18.59
N ASN A 419 -17.68 -5.79 18.66
CA ASN A 419 -18.64 -4.79 19.14
C ASN A 419 -19.79 -4.59 18.14
N MET A 420 -19.49 -4.65 16.85
CA MET A 420 -20.51 -4.61 15.79
C MET A 420 -21.48 -5.79 15.91
N LEU A 421 -20.94 -7.01 16.03
CA LEU A 421 -21.74 -8.23 16.18
C LEU A 421 -22.58 -8.23 17.45
N GLU A 422 -21.99 -7.83 18.59
CA GLU A 422 -22.73 -7.72 19.85
C GLU A 422 -23.84 -6.67 19.76
N GLY A 423 -23.59 -5.55 19.08
CA GLY A 423 -24.60 -4.51 18.83
C GLY A 423 -25.78 -5.02 18.00
N GLU A 424 -25.51 -5.71 16.89
CA GLU A 424 -26.53 -6.32 16.02
C GLU A 424 -27.38 -7.36 16.76
N ILE A 425 -26.74 -8.24 17.54
CA ILE A 425 -27.44 -9.26 18.34
C ILE A 425 -28.31 -8.61 19.43
N ALA A 426 -27.75 -7.65 20.18
CA ALA A 426 -28.48 -6.96 21.24
C ALA A 426 -29.70 -6.21 20.68
N TYR A 427 -29.56 -5.58 19.51
CA TYR A 427 -30.68 -4.91 18.86
C TYR A 427 -31.80 -5.89 18.55
N ARG A 428 -31.46 -7.05 17.97
CA ARG A 428 -32.44 -8.09 17.57
C ARG A 428 -33.04 -8.83 18.77
N ARG A 429 -32.43 -8.74 19.95
CA ARG A 429 -33.00 -9.13 21.24
C ARG A 429 -33.96 -8.10 21.83
N GLY A 430 -34.03 -6.89 21.28
CA GLY A 430 -34.79 -5.77 21.84
C GLY A 430 -34.06 -4.99 22.94
N ASP A 431 -32.77 -5.24 23.16
CA ASP A 431 -31.93 -4.49 24.10
C ASP A 431 -31.26 -3.32 23.38
N TYR A 432 -32.07 -2.31 23.05
CA TYR A 432 -31.64 -1.21 22.17
C TYR A 432 -30.56 -0.32 22.80
N ASP A 433 -30.60 -0.09 24.11
CA ASP A 433 -29.59 0.73 24.79
C ASP A 433 -28.23 0.04 24.78
N ALA A 434 -28.18 -1.26 25.07
CA ALA A 434 -26.94 -2.04 24.93
C ALA A 434 -26.46 -2.07 23.49
N ALA A 435 -27.37 -2.26 22.52
CA ALA A 435 -27.04 -2.27 21.10
C ALA A 435 -26.33 -0.97 20.66
N PHE A 436 -26.94 0.17 20.95
CA PHE A 436 -26.38 1.46 20.56
C PHE A 436 -25.09 1.79 21.34
N ALA A 437 -24.96 1.34 22.60
CA ALA A 437 -23.70 1.48 23.33
C ALA A 437 -22.56 0.71 22.66
N ARG A 438 -22.81 -0.54 22.22
CA ARG A 438 -21.83 -1.36 21.51
C ARG A 438 -21.46 -0.81 20.15
N LEU A 439 -22.42 -0.34 19.37
CA LEU A 439 -22.14 0.28 18.06
C LEU A 439 -21.31 1.57 18.20
N ARG A 440 -21.55 2.39 19.24
CA ARG A 440 -20.70 3.55 19.53
C ARG A 440 -19.30 3.15 19.99
N ALA A 441 -19.16 2.05 20.72
CA ALA A 441 -17.84 1.51 21.08
C ALA A 441 -17.08 1.00 19.84
N ALA A 442 -17.77 0.33 18.90
CA ALA A 442 -17.20 -0.07 17.62
C ALA A 442 -16.72 1.14 16.80
N ILE A 443 -17.51 2.23 16.75
CA ILE A 443 -17.09 3.50 16.14
C ILE A 443 -15.83 4.06 16.79
N ALA A 444 -15.75 4.06 18.13
CA ALA A 444 -14.57 4.57 18.82
C ALA A 444 -13.30 3.75 18.53
N LEU A 445 -13.44 2.44 18.31
CA LEU A 445 -12.35 1.57 17.87
C LEU A 445 -11.96 1.83 16.41
N GLU A 446 -12.95 2.00 15.52
CA GLU A 446 -12.78 2.37 14.11
C GLU A 446 -12.03 3.72 13.97
N ASP A 447 -12.48 4.75 14.69
CA ASP A 447 -11.87 6.10 14.70
C ASP A 447 -10.44 6.10 15.30
N ALA A 448 -10.06 5.05 16.03
CA ALA A 448 -8.73 4.92 16.66
C ALA A 448 -7.73 4.11 15.83
N LEU A 449 -8.14 3.54 14.70
CA LEU A 449 -7.25 2.81 13.81
C LEU A 449 -6.14 3.71 13.25
N PRO A 450 -4.96 3.15 12.92
CA PRO A 450 -3.95 3.88 12.16
C PRO A 450 -4.49 4.20 10.75
N TYR A 451 -3.84 5.15 10.08
CA TYR A 451 -4.17 5.47 8.70
C TYR A 451 -4.03 4.25 7.79
N ASP A 452 -5.05 4.02 6.97
CA ASP A 452 -5.09 2.93 6.02
C ASP A 452 -6.01 3.31 4.85
N GLU A 453 -5.66 2.91 3.64
CA GLU A 453 -6.42 3.22 2.43
C GLU A 453 -6.46 2.05 1.44
N PRO A 454 -7.66 1.67 0.96
CA PRO A 454 -8.95 1.95 1.59
C PRO A 454 -8.93 1.34 3.02
N TRP A 455 -9.75 1.87 3.92
CA TRP A 455 -9.80 1.36 5.29
C TRP A 455 -10.00 -0.16 5.33
N GLY A 456 -9.14 -0.88 6.08
CA GLY A 456 -9.28 -2.32 6.27
C GLY A 456 -10.65 -2.75 6.83
N TRP A 457 -11.32 -1.88 7.59
CA TRP A 457 -12.74 -2.01 7.91
C TRP A 457 -13.59 -1.29 6.85
N MET A 458 -13.91 -1.96 5.74
CA MET A 458 -14.51 -1.31 4.56
C MET A 458 -15.96 -0.82 4.74
N GLN A 459 -16.67 -1.25 5.79
CA GLN A 459 -18.08 -0.90 6.01
C GLN A 459 -18.20 0.00 7.25
N PRO A 460 -18.39 1.32 7.09
CA PRO A 460 -18.47 2.22 8.23
C PRO A 460 -19.51 1.78 9.26
N ILE A 461 -19.13 1.67 10.54
CA ILE A 461 -20.05 1.27 11.61
C ILE A 461 -21.19 2.28 11.74
N ARG A 462 -20.90 3.55 11.46
CA ARG A 462 -21.86 4.65 11.43
C ARG A 462 -23.05 4.38 10.52
N HIS A 463 -22.88 3.63 9.42
CA HIS A 463 -24.00 3.25 8.55
C HIS A 463 -24.99 2.32 9.26
N ALA A 464 -24.49 1.32 10.00
CA ALA A 464 -25.35 0.40 10.75
C ALA A 464 -26.04 1.12 11.91
N LEU A 465 -25.29 1.93 12.68
CA LEU A 465 -25.85 2.72 13.76
C LEU A 465 -26.97 3.65 13.27
N GLY A 466 -26.73 4.41 12.20
CA GLY A 466 -27.72 5.32 11.63
C GLY A 466 -29.00 4.59 11.18
N ALA A 467 -28.87 3.47 10.48
CA ALA A 467 -30.01 2.66 10.04
C ALA A 467 -30.85 2.15 11.23
N LEU A 468 -30.20 1.60 12.25
CA LEU A 468 -30.87 1.04 13.43
C LEU A 468 -31.50 2.13 14.32
N LEU A 469 -30.91 3.32 14.39
CA LEU A 469 -31.49 4.50 15.04
C LEU A 469 -32.74 5.00 14.31
N LEU A 470 -32.73 5.01 12.96
CA LEU A 470 -33.90 5.38 12.16
C LEU A 470 -35.08 4.42 12.39
N GLU A 471 -34.81 3.12 12.46
CA GLU A 471 -35.84 2.11 12.80
C GLU A 471 -36.50 2.36 14.16
N GLN A 472 -35.77 2.96 15.12
CA GLN A 472 -36.28 3.34 16.43
C GLN A 472 -36.83 4.78 16.49
N GLY A 473 -36.97 5.46 15.35
CA GLY A 473 -37.49 6.84 15.29
C GLY A 473 -36.53 7.91 15.82
N ARG A 474 -35.24 7.59 16.02
CA ARG A 474 -34.20 8.52 16.54
C ARG A 474 -33.53 9.31 15.40
N ALA A 475 -34.32 9.90 14.51
CA ALA A 475 -33.84 10.52 13.27
C ALA A 475 -32.91 11.73 13.45
N ALA A 476 -32.95 12.43 14.59
CA ALA A 476 -32.03 13.55 14.86
C ALA A 476 -30.62 13.09 15.25
N GLU A 477 -30.50 11.84 15.73
CA GLU A 477 -29.23 11.25 16.14
C GLU A 477 -28.63 10.33 15.07
N ALA A 478 -29.49 9.68 14.29
CA ALA A 478 -29.10 8.95 13.08
C ALA A 478 -28.49 9.89 12.04
#